data_AF-A0A6G0PXY2-F1
#
_entry.id   AF-A0A6G0PXY2-F1
#
_cell.length_a   1.000
_cell.length_b   1.000
_cell.length_c   1.000
_cell.angle_alpha   90.00
_cell.angle_beta   90.00
_cell.angle_gamma   90.00
#
_symmetry.space_group_name_H-M   'P 1'
#
loop_
_entity.id
_entity.type
_entity.pdbx_description
1 polymer ?
#
loop_
_entity_poly.entity_id
_entity_poly.type
_entity_poly.pdbx_seq_one_letter_code
_entity_poly.pdbx_strand_id
1 'polypeptide(L)'
;MIDPPRCQDQARDRRIAEAQSIAELVAAVQEPGEDPRDLAEERGQLQARFAAEQAARIAAERSAFNTKAELKKMDRWLISMAAENAELQKRIPASEDQRNTSDNQVAAQQGDVEAHGEILARTIARLKQADELLESQAKKIKRDWQFYKMSLTLFADRVARLHRYLAANGTEAADRAQRHLIESMK
;
A
#
# COMPACT_ATOMS: atom_id res chain seq x y z
N MET A 1 -5.45 69.90 3.46
CA MET A 1 -6.47 70.86 3.00
C MET A 1 -6.69 71.81 4.17
N ILE A 2 -6.25 73.06 4.04
CA ILE A 2 -6.46 74.10 5.07
C ILE A 2 -7.85 74.65 4.81
N ASP A 3 -8.73 74.64 5.80
CA ASP A 3 -10.06 75.27 5.66
C ASP A 3 -9.90 76.76 5.30
N PRO A 4 -10.68 77.29 4.35
CA PRO A 4 -10.62 78.70 4.02
C PRO A 4 -11.02 79.53 5.26
N PRO A 5 -10.38 80.69 5.50
CA PRO A 5 -10.78 81.56 6.59
C PRO A 5 -12.26 81.94 6.40
N ARG A 6 -13.12 81.55 7.36
CA ARG A 6 -14.54 81.91 7.34
C ARG A 6 -14.67 83.43 7.33
N CYS A 7 -15.64 83.89 6.54
CA CYS A 7 -15.93 85.29 6.27
C CYS A 7 -15.89 86.14 7.55
N GLN A 8 -15.06 87.18 7.51
CA GLN A 8 -15.18 88.31 8.44
C GLN A 8 -16.62 88.80 8.41
N ASP A 9 -17.18 89.03 9.60
CA ASP A 9 -18.57 89.46 9.76
C ASP A 9 -18.73 90.88 9.20
N GLN A 10 -18.94 90.99 7.88
CA GLN A 10 -18.98 92.26 7.13
C GLN A 10 -19.98 93.26 7.72
N ALA A 11 -21.00 92.77 8.43
CA ALA A 11 -21.98 93.61 9.11
C ALA A 11 -21.40 94.30 10.35
N ARG A 12 -20.47 93.65 11.06
CA ARG A 12 -19.75 94.21 12.20
C ARG A 12 -18.71 95.22 11.74
N ASP A 13 -17.94 94.90 10.71
CA ASP A 13 -16.91 95.78 10.16
C ASP A 13 -17.51 97.08 9.61
N ARG A 14 -18.70 97.02 8.99
CA ARG A 14 -19.46 98.22 8.60
C ARG A 14 -19.89 99.08 9.79
N ARG A 15 -20.43 98.47 10.85
CA ARG A 15 -20.86 99.21 12.05
C ARG A 15 -19.70 99.87 12.79
N ILE A 16 -18.52 99.24 12.79
CA ILE A 16 -17.30 99.84 13.33
C ILE A 16 -16.85 101.03 12.47
N ALA A 17 -16.91 100.92 11.14
CA ALA A 17 -16.52 101.98 10.22
C ALA A 17 -17.48 103.18 10.23
N GLU A 18 -18.76 102.96 10.52
CA GLU A 18 -19.81 103.98 10.52
C GLU A 18 -20.05 104.63 11.90
N ALA A 19 -19.38 104.15 12.96
CA ALA A 19 -19.53 104.69 14.30
C ALA A 19 -18.99 106.13 14.41
N GLN A 20 -19.86 107.07 14.81
CA GLN A 20 -19.55 108.50 14.94
C GLN A 20 -19.28 108.89 16.40
N SER A 21 -19.45 107.94 17.32
CA SER A 21 -19.24 108.09 18.76
C SER A 21 -18.45 106.92 19.33
N ILE A 22 -17.63 107.18 20.34
CA ILE A 22 -16.89 106.15 21.09
C ILE A 22 -17.85 105.10 21.67
N ALA A 23 -19.07 105.49 22.07
CA ALA A 23 -20.06 104.57 22.59
C ALA A 23 -20.61 103.62 21.51
N GLU A 24 -20.81 104.12 20.28
CA GLU A 24 -21.26 103.31 19.12
C GLU A 24 -20.16 102.36 18.67
N LEU A 25 -18.92 102.82 18.71
CA LEU A 25 -17.75 102.01 18.35
C LEU A 25 -17.54 100.87 19.36
N VAL A 26 -17.74 101.13 20.66
CA VAL A 26 -17.72 100.09 21.71
C VAL A 26 -18.88 99.11 21.56
N ALA A 27 -20.09 99.56 21.23
CA ALA A 27 -21.24 98.70 21.00
C ALA A 27 -21.07 97.78 19.78
N ALA A 28 -20.54 98.31 18.67
CA ALA A 28 -20.23 97.55 17.46
C ALA A 28 -19.12 96.50 17.69
N VAL A 29 -18.18 96.80 18.59
CA VAL A 29 -17.12 95.85 18.99
C VAL A 29 -17.65 94.80 19.96
N GLN A 30 -18.65 95.10 20.79
CA GLN A 30 -19.22 94.16 21.76
C GLN A 30 -20.26 93.19 21.21
N GLU A 31 -20.73 93.35 19.96
CA GLU A 31 -21.59 92.34 19.35
C GLU A 31 -20.83 91.01 19.16
N PRO A 32 -21.26 89.91 19.81
CA PRO A 32 -20.63 88.61 19.65
C PRO A 32 -20.97 88.06 18.26
N GLY A 33 -20.03 88.18 17.34
CA GLY A 33 -20.07 87.42 16.09
C GLY A 33 -19.74 85.95 16.39
N GLU A 34 -20.77 85.10 16.37
CA GLU A 34 -20.77 83.66 16.65
C GLU A 34 -20.38 83.25 18.10
N ASP A 35 -21.03 82.18 18.58
CA ASP A 35 -20.75 81.50 19.85
C ASP A 35 -19.24 81.25 20.02
N PRO A 36 -18.63 81.46 21.21
CA PRO A 36 -17.21 81.21 21.39
C PRO A 36 -16.95 79.73 21.08
N ARG A 37 -16.24 79.46 19.97
CA ARG A 37 -15.83 78.10 19.59
C ARG A 37 -15.21 77.42 20.80
N ASP A 38 -15.70 76.24 21.15
CA ASP A 38 -15.11 75.44 22.22
C ASP A 38 -13.79 74.84 21.72
N LEU A 39 -12.74 75.67 21.77
CA LEU A 39 -11.39 75.32 21.39
C LEU A 39 -10.86 74.12 22.19
N ALA A 40 -11.42 73.84 23.36
CA ALA A 40 -11.06 72.65 24.13
C ALA A 40 -11.60 71.38 23.47
N GLU A 41 -12.82 71.42 22.94
CA GLU A 41 -13.42 70.29 22.22
C GLU A 41 -12.70 70.02 20.90
N GLU A 42 -12.44 71.05 20.08
CA GLU A 42 -11.70 70.89 18.81
C GLU A 42 -10.28 70.36 19.04
N ARG A 43 -9.60 70.87 20.09
CA ARG A 43 -8.26 70.39 20.46
C ARG A 43 -8.30 68.96 20.97
N GLY A 44 -9.34 68.58 21.71
CA GLY A 44 -9.59 67.20 22.13
C GLY A 44 -9.83 66.25 20.95
N GLN A 45 -10.64 66.68 19.98
CA GLN A 45 -10.91 65.92 18.75
C GLN A 45 -9.65 65.77 17.89
N LEU A 46 -8.83 66.82 17.75
CA LEU A 46 -7.56 66.75 17.03
C LEU A 46 -6.55 65.83 17.74
N GLN A 47 -6.46 65.87 19.07
CA GLN A 47 -5.64 64.93 19.83
C GLN A 47 -6.13 63.49 19.66
N ALA A 48 -7.44 63.24 19.66
CA ALA A 48 -8.01 61.92 19.43
C ALA A 48 -7.72 61.40 18.02
N ARG A 49 -7.84 62.26 16.99
CA ARG A 49 -7.49 61.91 15.60
C ARG A 49 -6.01 61.60 15.45
N PHE A 50 -5.14 62.42 16.04
CA PHE A 50 -3.70 62.17 16.02
C PHE A 50 -3.34 60.84 16.71
N ALA A 51 -3.94 60.56 17.87
CA ALA A 51 -3.74 59.29 18.58
C ALA A 51 -4.25 58.09 17.76
N ALA A 52 -5.41 58.21 17.12
CA ALA A 52 -5.97 57.17 16.25
C ALA A 52 -5.11 56.91 15.02
N GLU A 53 -4.61 57.98 14.37
CA GLU A 53 -3.73 57.87 13.21
C GLU A 53 -2.38 57.26 13.59
N GLN A 54 -1.82 57.63 14.75
CA GLN A 54 -0.60 57.03 15.28
C GLN A 54 -0.79 55.53 15.60
N ALA A 55 -1.92 55.16 16.19
CA ALA A 55 -2.28 53.76 16.44
C ALA A 55 -2.45 52.96 15.14
N ALA A 56 -3.12 53.56 14.13
CA ALA A 56 -3.29 52.95 12.81
C ALA A 56 -1.93 52.74 12.12
N ARG A 57 -1.00 53.70 12.23
CA ARG A 57 0.35 53.60 11.68
C ARG A 57 1.14 52.45 12.32
N ILE A 58 1.11 52.34 13.65
CA ILE A 58 1.75 51.25 14.39
C ILE A 58 1.13 49.89 14.01
N ALA A 59 -0.20 49.82 13.86
CA ALA A 59 -0.87 48.59 13.44
C ALA A 59 -0.48 48.18 12.01
N ALA A 60 -0.38 49.14 11.09
CA ALA A 60 0.06 48.90 9.71
C ALA A 60 1.52 48.43 9.65
N GLU A 61 2.42 49.05 10.42
CA GLU A 61 3.83 48.63 10.52
C GLU A 61 3.97 47.20 11.07
N ARG A 62 3.21 46.86 12.12
CA ARG A 62 3.17 45.49 12.67
C ARG A 62 2.66 44.47 11.64
N SER A 63 1.61 44.83 10.90
CA SER A 63 1.07 43.97 9.83
C SER A 63 2.08 43.76 8.70
N ALA A 64 2.75 44.82 8.24
CA ALA A 64 3.80 44.75 7.21
C ALA A 64 5.00 43.91 7.67
N PHE A 65 5.39 44.01 8.95
CA PHE A 65 6.44 43.18 9.52
C PHE A 65 6.04 41.70 9.55
N ASN A 66 4.83 41.39 10.01
CA ASN A 66 4.32 40.02 10.08
C ASN A 66 4.19 39.37 8.70
N THR A 67 3.64 40.09 7.72
CA THR A 67 3.54 39.61 6.32
C THR A 67 4.91 39.33 5.71
N LYS A 68 5.90 40.20 5.95
CA LYS A 68 7.29 39.98 5.52
C LYS A 68 7.92 38.76 6.19
N ALA A 69 7.63 38.52 7.46
CA ALA A 69 8.12 37.34 8.18
C ALA A 69 7.53 36.04 7.62
N GLU A 70 6.22 36.02 7.33
CA GLU A 70 5.55 34.88 6.71
C GLU A 70 6.07 34.60 5.29
N LEU A 71 6.27 35.64 4.47
CA LEU A 71 6.86 35.48 3.13
C LEU A 71 8.25 34.82 3.20
N LYS A 72 9.11 35.25 4.13
CA LYS A 72 10.43 34.62 4.33
C LYS A 72 10.34 33.18 4.82
N LYS A 73 9.30 32.83 5.57
CA LYS A 73 9.07 31.45 6.01
C LYS A 73 8.65 30.57 4.82
N MET A 74 7.72 31.07 3.99
CA MET A 74 7.27 30.37 2.78
C MET A 74 8.40 30.20 1.76
N ASP A 75 9.23 31.21 1.57
CA ASP A 75 10.40 31.15 0.67
C ASP A 75 11.39 30.05 1.10
N ARG A 76 11.72 29.99 2.39
CA ARG A 76 12.58 28.90 2.93
C ARG A 76 11.96 27.52 2.76
N TRP A 77 10.64 27.41 2.94
CA TRP A 77 9.93 26.15 2.74
C TRP A 77 9.97 25.73 1.27
N LEU A 78 9.74 26.65 0.33
CA LEU A 78 9.86 26.38 -1.11
C LEU A 78 11.26 25.91 -1.51
N ILE A 79 12.31 26.51 -0.95
CA ILE A 79 13.69 26.08 -1.18
C ILE A 79 13.92 24.64 -0.67
N SER A 80 13.41 24.32 0.52
CA SER A 80 13.49 22.95 1.07
C SER A 80 12.77 21.95 0.17
N MET A 81 11.54 22.26 -0.24
CA MET A 81 10.75 21.39 -1.12
C MET A 81 11.41 21.21 -2.49
N ALA A 82 12.03 22.25 -3.04
CA ALA A 82 12.78 22.16 -4.29
C ALA A 82 14.00 21.24 -4.16
N ALA A 83 14.71 21.30 -3.03
CA ALA A 83 15.84 20.40 -2.76
C ALA A 83 15.38 18.94 -2.59
N GLU A 84 14.29 18.70 -1.87
CA GLU A 84 13.69 17.37 -1.72
C GLU A 84 13.23 16.80 -3.07
N ASN A 85 12.55 17.60 -3.89
CA ASN A 85 12.16 17.20 -5.24
C ASN A 85 13.36 16.88 -6.12
N ALA A 86 14.43 17.68 -6.07
CA ALA A 86 15.65 17.40 -6.83
C ALA A 86 16.31 16.09 -6.40
N GLU A 87 16.29 15.78 -5.09
CA GLU A 87 16.82 14.53 -4.57
C GLU A 87 15.95 13.33 -4.99
N LEU A 88 14.63 13.46 -4.95
CA LEU A 88 13.72 12.43 -5.47
C LEU A 88 13.94 12.20 -6.97
N GLN A 89 14.08 13.28 -7.75
CA GLN A 89 14.32 13.20 -9.19
C GLN A 89 15.61 12.44 -9.52
N LYS A 90 16.66 12.56 -8.68
CA LYS A 90 17.92 11.81 -8.84
C LYS A 90 17.77 10.32 -8.52
N ARG A 91 16.84 9.95 -7.64
CA ARG A 91 16.62 8.55 -7.22
C ARG A 91 15.72 7.77 -8.17
N ILE A 92 14.88 8.45 -8.96
CA ILE A 92 13.97 7.81 -9.92
C ILE A 92 14.72 6.88 -10.90
N PRO A 93 15.78 7.30 -11.60
CA PRO A 93 16.45 6.43 -12.58
C PRO A 93 17.03 5.16 -11.94
N ALA A 94 17.67 5.27 -10.77
CA ALA A 94 18.20 4.11 -10.07
C ALA A 94 17.10 3.13 -9.63
N SER A 95 15.95 3.66 -9.19
CA SER A 95 14.78 2.83 -8.87
C SER A 95 14.19 2.16 -10.12
N GLU A 96 14.16 2.87 -11.25
CA GLU A 96 13.67 2.33 -12.52
C GLU A 96 14.62 1.25 -13.06
N ASP A 97 15.93 1.46 -12.99
CA ASP A 97 16.94 0.48 -13.37
C ASP A 97 16.85 -0.79 -12.51
N GLN A 98 16.63 -0.62 -11.20
CA GLN A 98 16.43 -1.74 -10.29
C GLN A 98 15.15 -2.51 -10.63
N ARG A 99 14.05 -1.81 -10.92
CA ARG A 99 12.80 -2.44 -11.35
C ARG A 99 12.97 -3.19 -12.66
N ASN A 100 13.56 -2.56 -13.67
CA ASN A 100 13.80 -3.17 -14.98
C ASN A 100 14.71 -4.40 -14.86
N THR A 101 15.73 -4.34 -14.00
CA THR A 101 16.61 -5.49 -13.72
C THR A 101 15.83 -6.65 -13.10
N SER A 102 14.98 -6.36 -12.12
CA SER A 102 14.10 -7.35 -11.49
C SER A 102 13.13 -7.97 -12.50
N ASP A 103 12.47 -7.15 -13.31
CA ASP A 103 11.52 -7.62 -14.32
C ASP A 103 12.19 -8.53 -15.36
N ASN A 104 13.41 -8.17 -15.79
CA ASN A 104 14.20 -9.00 -16.71
C ASN A 104 14.61 -10.34 -16.09
N GLN A 105 14.95 -10.36 -14.79
CA GLN A 105 15.26 -11.61 -14.08
C GLN A 105 14.03 -12.51 -13.97
N VAL A 106 12.86 -11.94 -13.67
CA VAL A 106 11.58 -12.68 -13.64
C VAL A 106 11.25 -13.24 -15.01
N ALA A 107 11.34 -12.43 -16.07
CA ALA A 107 11.08 -12.87 -17.43
C ALA A 107 12.03 -13.99 -17.89
N ALA A 108 13.32 -13.89 -17.53
CA ALA A 108 14.31 -14.92 -17.84
C ALA A 108 14.01 -16.26 -17.14
N GLN A 109 13.51 -16.22 -15.90
CA GLN A 109 13.20 -17.42 -15.11
C GLN A 109 11.85 -18.05 -15.49
N GLN A 110 10.93 -17.29 -16.09
CA GLN A 110 9.58 -17.76 -16.36
C GLN A 110 9.55 -18.98 -17.29
N GLY A 111 10.38 -19.00 -18.34
CA GLY A 111 10.48 -20.15 -19.24
C GLY A 111 11.00 -21.42 -18.56
N ASP A 112 11.96 -21.28 -17.64
CA ASP A 112 12.51 -22.41 -16.88
C ASP A 112 11.45 -23.00 -15.93
N VAL A 113 10.66 -22.16 -15.26
CA VAL A 113 9.58 -22.61 -14.36
C VAL A 113 8.51 -23.39 -15.13
N GLU A 114 8.11 -22.92 -16.31
CA GLU A 114 7.14 -23.62 -17.18
C GLU A 114 7.69 -24.97 -17.64
N ALA A 115 8.95 -25.02 -18.11
CA ALA A 115 9.61 -26.26 -18.51
C ALA A 115 9.73 -27.26 -17.35
N HIS A 116 10.08 -26.80 -16.15
CA HIS A 116 10.10 -27.63 -14.95
C HIS A 116 8.70 -28.18 -14.62
N GLY A 117 7.65 -27.36 -14.74
CA GLY A 117 6.27 -27.78 -14.58
C GLY A 117 5.88 -28.92 -15.51
N GLU A 118 6.24 -28.82 -16.79
CA GLU A 118 6.00 -29.90 -17.77
C GLU A 118 6.76 -31.19 -17.43
N ILE A 119 8.05 -31.08 -17.06
CA ILE A 119 8.88 -32.23 -16.68
C ILE A 119 8.29 -32.93 -15.46
N LEU A 120 7.87 -32.16 -14.45
CA LEU A 120 7.21 -32.68 -13.24
C LEU A 120 5.92 -33.42 -13.60
N ALA A 121 5.07 -32.83 -14.44
CA ALA A 121 3.81 -33.45 -14.87
C ALA A 121 4.06 -34.78 -15.61
N ARG A 122 5.02 -34.81 -16.56
CA ARG A 122 5.41 -36.03 -17.28
C ARG A 122 5.97 -37.09 -16.34
N THR A 123 6.76 -36.69 -15.35
CA THR A 123 7.36 -37.61 -14.37
C THR A 123 6.30 -38.23 -13.47
N ILE A 124 5.36 -37.44 -12.97
CA ILE A 124 4.22 -37.92 -12.17
C ILE A 124 3.38 -38.92 -12.98
N ALA A 125 3.11 -38.62 -14.26
CA ALA A 125 2.36 -39.53 -15.13
C ALA A 125 3.07 -40.87 -15.32
N ARG A 126 4.40 -40.86 -15.53
CA ARG A 126 5.20 -42.08 -15.65
C ARG A 126 5.24 -42.89 -14.35
N LEU A 127 5.34 -42.23 -13.20
CA LEU A 127 5.32 -42.90 -11.90
C LEU A 127 3.97 -43.59 -11.66
N LYS A 128 2.85 -42.92 -11.97
CA LYS A 128 1.52 -43.54 -11.89
C LYS A 128 1.38 -44.78 -12.78
N GLN A 129 1.85 -44.69 -14.03
CA GLN A 129 1.85 -45.84 -14.94
C GLN A 129 2.72 -46.99 -14.43
N ALA A 130 3.88 -46.68 -13.83
CA ALA A 130 4.75 -47.68 -13.24
C ALA A 130 4.08 -48.37 -12.03
N ASP A 131 3.42 -47.61 -11.16
CA ASP A 131 2.68 -48.17 -10.01
C ASP A 131 1.53 -49.08 -10.46
N GLU A 132 0.74 -48.65 -11.46
CA GLU A 132 -0.33 -49.46 -12.03
C GLU A 132 0.21 -50.78 -12.64
N LEU A 133 1.35 -50.72 -13.32
CA LEU A 133 2.02 -51.90 -13.87
C LEU A 133 2.50 -52.83 -12.75
N LEU A 134 3.12 -52.29 -11.71
CA LEU A 134 3.59 -53.05 -10.55
C LEU A 134 2.43 -53.73 -9.83
N GLU A 135 1.30 -53.04 -9.64
CA GLU A 135 0.11 -53.61 -9.01
C GLU A 135 -0.48 -54.75 -9.85
N SER A 136 -0.54 -54.56 -11.17
CA SER A 136 -0.97 -55.59 -12.13
C SER A 136 -0.07 -56.83 -12.08
N GLN A 137 1.25 -56.63 -12.11
CA GLN A 137 2.22 -57.72 -12.01
C GLN A 137 2.13 -58.46 -10.68
N ALA A 138 2.00 -57.73 -9.57
CA ALA A 138 1.83 -58.32 -8.24
C ALA A 138 0.57 -59.20 -8.17
N LYS A 139 -0.55 -58.73 -8.74
CA LYS A 139 -1.80 -59.52 -8.83
C LYS A 139 -1.60 -60.78 -9.66
N LYS A 140 -0.90 -60.69 -10.80
CA LYS A 140 -0.60 -61.84 -11.66
C LYS A 140 0.28 -62.87 -10.93
N ILE A 141 1.40 -62.44 -10.36
CA ILE A 141 2.31 -63.32 -9.62
C ILE A 141 1.58 -64.03 -8.48
N LYS A 142 0.72 -63.32 -7.74
CA LYS A 142 -0.09 -63.91 -6.67
C LYS A 142 -1.02 -65.01 -7.19
N ARG A 143 -1.69 -64.77 -8.31
CA ARG A 143 -2.59 -65.76 -8.95
C ARG A 143 -1.81 -66.97 -9.43
N ASP A 144 -0.70 -66.76 -10.11
CA ASP A 144 0.16 -67.82 -10.66
C ASP A 144 0.73 -68.69 -9.52
N TRP A 145 1.16 -68.05 -8.42
CA TRP A 145 1.61 -68.74 -7.22
C TRP A 145 0.52 -69.62 -6.59
N GLN A 146 -0.72 -69.12 -6.49
CA GLN A 146 -1.84 -69.90 -5.98
C GLN A 146 -2.15 -71.11 -6.88
N PHE A 147 -2.12 -70.92 -8.19
CA PHE A 147 -2.32 -72.00 -9.16
C PHE A 147 -1.22 -73.06 -9.07
N TYR A 148 0.04 -72.64 -8.99
CA TYR A 148 1.18 -73.55 -8.85
C TYR A 148 1.10 -74.35 -7.54
N LYS A 149 0.80 -73.67 -6.42
CA LYS A 149 0.64 -74.31 -5.11
C LYS A 149 -0.43 -75.40 -5.15
N MET A 150 -1.61 -75.11 -5.71
CA MET A 150 -2.70 -76.08 -5.84
C MET A 150 -2.30 -77.27 -6.72
N SER A 151 -1.65 -77.00 -7.85
CA SER A 151 -1.19 -78.04 -8.78
C SER A 151 -0.18 -78.98 -8.13
N LEU A 152 0.77 -78.42 -7.36
CA LEU A 152 1.76 -79.20 -6.63
C LEU A 152 1.09 -80.09 -5.57
N THR A 153 0.09 -79.59 -4.85
CA THR A 153 -0.68 -80.39 -3.87
C THR A 153 -1.42 -81.54 -4.56
N LEU A 154 -2.07 -81.29 -5.69
CA LEU A 154 -2.76 -82.33 -6.46
C LEU A 154 -1.79 -83.39 -7.01
N PHE A 155 -0.63 -82.96 -7.50
CA PHE A 155 0.41 -83.86 -7.96
C PHE A 155 0.93 -84.75 -6.82
N ALA A 156 1.26 -84.15 -5.67
CA ALA A 156 1.72 -84.88 -4.48
C ALA A 156 0.68 -85.92 -4.01
N ASP A 157 -0.60 -85.57 -4.01
CA ASP A 157 -1.69 -86.50 -3.65
C ASP A 157 -1.83 -87.65 -4.65
N ARG A 158 -1.70 -87.38 -5.96
CA ARG A 158 -1.67 -88.43 -7.00
C ARG A 158 -0.49 -89.38 -6.81
N VAL A 159 0.71 -88.85 -6.54
CA VAL A 159 1.90 -89.66 -6.25
C VAL A 159 1.70 -90.51 -5.00
N ALA A 160 1.16 -89.94 -3.93
CA ALA A 160 0.87 -90.68 -2.69
C ALA A 160 -0.17 -91.80 -2.90
N ARG A 161 -1.22 -91.56 -3.69
CA ARG A 161 -2.19 -92.60 -4.08
C ARG A 161 -1.53 -93.72 -4.89
N LEU A 162 -0.72 -93.38 -5.88
CA LEU A 162 0.01 -94.37 -6.67
C LEU A 162 0.94 -95.20 -5.79
N HIS A 163 1.69 -94.56 -4.89
CA HIS A 163 2.56 -95.24 -3.94
C HIS A 163 1.78 -96.24 -3.06
N ARG A 164 0.64 -95.83 -2.50
CA ARG A 164 -0.24 -96.74 -1.72
C ARG A 164 -0.74 -97.92 -2.54
N TYR A 165 -1.17 -97.68 -3.79
CA TYR A 165 -1.61 -98.73 -4.69
C TYR A 165 -0.50 -99.75 -4.98
N LEU A 166 0.70 -99.26 -5.31
CA LEU A 166 1.86 -100.11 -5.57
C LEU A 166 2.32 -100.85 -4.31
N ALA A 167 2.28 -100.23 -3.14
CA ALA A 167 2.63 -100.89 -1.88
C ALA A 167 1.64 -102.00 -1.50
N ALA A 168 0.34 -101.82 -1.77
CA ALA A 168 -0.69 -102.82 -1.50
C ALA A 168 -0.69 -103.98 -2.51
N ASN A 169 -0.51 -103.69 -3.80
CA ASN A 169 -0.65 -104.68 -4.87
C ASN A 169 0.69 -105.24 -5.40
N GLY A 170 1.80 -104.54 -5.18
CA GLY A 170 3.13 -104.97 -5.62
C GLY A 170 3.65 -106.17 -4.85
N THR A 171 3.33 -106.26 -3.55
CA THR A 171 3.63 -107.43 -2.71
C THR A 171 2.71 -108.61 -3.07
N GLU A 172 1.40 -108.38 -3.24
CA GLU A 172 0.47 -109.45 -3.62
C GLU A 172 0.67 -110.00 -5.05
N ALA A 173 1.08 -109.15 -6.00
CA ALA A 173 1.40 -109.59 -7.36
C ALA A 173 2.73 -110.35 -7.40
N ALA A 174 3.74 -109.90 -6.65
CA ALA A 174 5.00 -110.62 -6.48
C ALA A 174 4.79 -111.97 -5.80
N ASP A 175 4.00 -112.03 -4.71
CA ASP A 175 3.70 -113.26 -3.98
C ASP A 175 2.88 -114.26 -4.81
N ARG A 176 1.97 -113.79 -5.67
CA ARG A 176 1.23 -114.65 -6.62
C ARG A 176 2.13 -115.18 -7.73
N ALA A 177 2.98 -114.34 -8.31
CA ALA A 177 3.94 -114.76 -9.32
C ALA A 177 4.95 -115.77 -8.76
N GLN A 178 5.41 -115.56 -7.52
CA GLN A 178 6.36 -116.44 -6.84
C GLN A 178 5.72 -117.78 -6.44
N ARG A 179 4.45 -117.78 -6.01
CA ARG A 179 3.68 -119.03 -5.81
C ARG A 179 3.48 -119.82 -7.09
N HIS A 180 3.09 -119.16 -8.19
CA HIS A 180 2.95 -119.83 -9.49
C HIS A 180 4.27 -120.43 -10.00
N LEU A 181 5.40 -119.74 -9.77
CA LEU A 181 6.72 -120.26 -10.11
C LEU A 181 7.08 -121.51 -9.29
N ILE A 182 6.84 -121.50 -7.97
CA ILE A 182 7.11 -122.65 -7.09
C ILE A 182 6.21 -123.84 -7.43
N GLU A 183 4.93 -123.61 -7.76
CA GLU A 183 4.00 -124.66 -8.19
C GLU A 183 4.38 -125.25 -9.55
N SER A 184 4.94 -124.46 -10.47
CA SER A 184 5.40 -124.93 -11.78
C SER A 184 6.71 -125.73 -11.76
N MET A 185 7.41 -125.75 -10.61
CA MET A 185 8.69 -126.43 -10.42
C MET A 185 8.59 -127.75 -9.63
N LYS A 186 7.38 -128.16 -9.23
CA LYS A 186 7.08 -129.48 -8.65
C LYS A 186 6.44 -130.38 -9.69
#